data_AF-A0A7C5X8P4-F1
#
_entry.id   AF-A0A7C5X8P4-F1
#
_cell.length_a   1.000
_cell.length_b   1.000
_cell.length_c   1.000
_cell.angle_alpha   90.00
_cell.angle_beta   90.00
_cell.angle_gamma   90.00
#
_symmetry.space_group_name_H-M   'P 1'
#
loop_
_entity.id
_entity.type
_entity.pdbx_description
1 polymer ?
#
loop_
_entity_poly.entity_id
_entity_poly.type
_entity_poly.pdbx_seq_one_letter_code
_entity_poly.pdbx_strand_id
1 'polypeptide(L)'
;MYRSLDLARELIRLGADVRVVMSPEAARYIHPRLFEWATGNDVFVRFSGEVGHIALAELCDVYVIAPATANTIAKIAYGISDTSVTVLAQSFLGLGKPVVIVPAAHYSLLRSPPVSEALKKLESMGVTVVPPHIEEGRAKYPPIEDIVIATEALTLRGKDLKGIRILVTAGPTREYMDRVRYLTNASSGKMGVAIAKEAYFRGADVTLVHGPTSVEVPYYVRSVAVVSTREMLDAVLAELSKNDYDAVILAAAPVDFGFSHAFEGKVSSDIEELKVTLVPTPKISMGVRSVFRGLLVGFAAEFAQGDLDELVSRARDKLARRGFDIIVANDISRPDIGFSSEYNEVAIVDSSGAVEVVSRSRKVEIARRILDYVVKYVKERSSS
;
A
#
# COMPACT_ATOMS: atom_id res chain seq x y z
N MET A 1 8.80 -3.97 -20.94
CA MET A 1 10.17 -3.53 -21.27
C MET A 1 10.28 -2.00 -21.23
N TYR A 2 9.53 -1.22 -22.01
CA TYR A 2 9.60 0.26 -21.89
C TYR A 2 9.27 0.79 -20.48
N ARG A 3 8.24 0.24 -19.82
CA ARG A 3 7.91 0.59 -18.42
C ARG A 3 9.01 0.25 -17.40
N SER A 4 9.98 -0.59 -17.75
CA SER A 4 11.13 -0.89 -16.89
C SER A 4 12.10 0.29 -16.81
N LEU A 5 12.16 1.13 -17.86
CA LEU A 5 12.93 2.37 -17.84
C LEU A 5 12.30 3.38 -16.89
N ASP A 6 10.97 3.49 -16.92
CA ASP A 6 10.21 4.35 -16.01
C ASP A 6 10.36 3.89 -14.55
N LEU A 7 10.34 2.58 -14.31
CA LEU A 7 10.65 2.00 -12.99
C LEU A 7 12.06 2.38 -12.52
N ALA A 8 13.08 2.21 -13.36
CA ALA A 8 14.46 2.58 -13.01
C ALA A 8 14.57 4.06 -12.62
N ARG A 9 13.94 4.95 -13.41
CA ARG A 9 13.91 6.39 -13.12
C ARG A 9 13.19 6.71 -11.82
N GLU A 10 12.06 6.05 -11.54
CA GLU A 10 11.32 6.30 -10.31
C GLU A 10 12.11 5.86 -9.07
N LEU A 11 12.79 4.71 -9.14
CA LEU A 11 13.68 4.26 -8.07
C LEU A 11 14.86 5.24 -7.85
N ILE A 12 15.48 5.74 -8.92
CA ILE A 12 16.53 6.77 -8.81
C ILE A 12 15.99 8.07 -8.20
N ARG A 13 14.77 8.48 -8.59
CA ARG A 13 14.12 9.66 -8.01
C ARG A 13 13.88 9.53 -6.52
N LEU A 14 13.75 8.30 -6.03
CA LEU A 14 13.62 7.94 -4.62
C LEU A 14 14.97 7.72 -3.92
N GLY A 15 16.09 7.89 -4.63
CA GLY A 15 17.45 7.84 -4.08
C GLY A 15 18.15 6.49 -4.22
N ALA A 16 17.59 5.53 -4.97
CA ALA A 16 18.25 4.24 -5.19
C ALA A 16 19.39 4.34 -6.23
N ASP A 17 20.51 3.63 -5.99
CA ASP A 17 21.50 3.32 -7.03
C ASP A 17 21.00 2.14 -7.88
N VAL A 18 20.66 2.41 -9.15
CA VAL A 18 20.04 1.41 -10.04
C VAL A 18 21.05 0.89 -11.05
N ARG A 19 21.38 -0.41 -10.93
CA ARG A 19 22.22 -1.15 -11.87
C ARG A 19 21.35 -2.11 -12.68
N VAL A 20 21.55 -2.13 -14.00
CA VAL A 20 20.66 -2.85 -14.92
C VAL A 20 21.34 -4.08 -15.48
N VAL A 21 20.64 -5.21 -15.40
CA VAL A 21 21.04 -6.47 -16.03
C VAL A 21 19.98 -6.86 -17.05
N MET A 22 20.41 -7.16 -18.26
CA MET A 22 19.54 -7.53 -19.37
C MET A 22 19.83 -8.96 -19.81
N SER A 23 18.78 -9.68 -20.23
CA SER A 23 18.99 -10.91 -20.98
C SER A 23 19.45 -10.57 -22.40
N PRO A 24 20.18 -11.47 -23.10
CA PRO A 24 20.53 -11.28 -24.50
C PRO A 24 19.31 -10.99 -25.38
N GLU A 25 18.17 -11.63 -25.08
CA GLU A 25 16.93 -11.42 -25.82
C GLU A 25 16.34 -10.03 -25.57
N ALA A 26 16.33 -9.54 -24.32
CA ALA A 26 15.86 -8.20 -24.01
C ALA A 26 16.70 -7.12 -24.73
N ALA A 27 18.01 -7.33 -24.84
CA ALA A 27 18.93 -6.41 -25.52
C ALA A 27 18.67 -6.29 -27.05
N ARG A 28 17.94 -7.25 -27.64
CA ARG A 28 17.50 -7.17 -29.05
C ARG A 28 16.30 -6.23 -29.24
N TYR A 29 15.50 -6.02 -28.20
CA TYR A 29 14.29 -5.19 -28.26
C TYR A 29 14.53 -3.77 -27.75
N ILE A 30 15.34 -3.61 -26.71
CA ILE A 30 15.76 -2.30 -26.19
C ILE A 30 17.28 -2.30 -26.09
N HIS A 31 17.91 -1.33 -26.75
CA HIS A 31 19.37 -1.23 -26.75
C HIS A 31 19.89 -0.87 -25.34
N PRO A 32 20.92 -1.58 -24.81
CA PRO A 32 21.45 -1.35 -23.45
C PRO A 32 21.78 0.12 -23.13
N ARG A 33 22.36 0.85 -24.09
CA ARG A 33 22.66 2.30 -23.98
C ARG A 33 21.52 3.18 -23.48
N LEU A 34 20.26 2.80 -23.71
CA LEU A 34 19.12 3.56 -23.18
C LEU A 34 19.06 3.52 -21.65
N PHE A 35 19.37 2.35 -21.06
CA PHE A 35 19.46 2.19 -19.62
C PHE A 35 20.73 2.84 -19.07
N GLU A 36 21.88 2.71 -19.74
CA GLU A 36 23.11 3.41 -19.33
C GLU A 36 22.89 4.91 -19.20
N TRP A 37 22.23 5.53 -20.18
CA TRP A 37 21.91 6.95 -20.14
C TRP A 37 20.92 7.31 -19.03
N ALA A 38 19.93 6.45 -18.78
CA ALA A 38 18.90 6.72 -17.79
C ALA A 38 19.36 6.50 -16.35
N THR A 39 20.28 5.55 -16.11
CA THR A 39 20.75 5.21 -14.77
C THR A 39 22.12 5.79 -14.44
N GLY A 40 22.91 6.16 -15.44
CA GLY A 40 24.32 6.57 -15.25
C GLY A 40 25.26 5.41 -14.92
N ASN A 41 24.77 4.17 -14.96
CA ASN A 41 25.53 2.95 -14.65
C ASN A 41 25.67 2.05 -15.88
N ASP A 42 26.73 1.26 -15.92
CA ASP A 42 26.92 0.24 -16.96
C ASP A 42 25.79 -0.81 -16.95
N VAL A 43 25.46 -1.32 -18.14
CA VAL A 43 24.42 -2.34 -18.32
C VAL A 43 25.04 -3.70 -18.63
N PHE A 44 24.71 -4.70 -17.81
CA PHE A 44 25.24 -6.04 -17.95
C PHE A 44 24.32 -6.92 -18.81
N VAL A 45 24.70 -7.13 -20.08
CA VAL A 45 24.02 -8.12 -20.95
C VAL A 45 24.61 -9.52 -20.77
N ARG A 46 25.94 -9.60 -20.61
CA ARG A 46 26.71 -10.80 -20.26
C ARG A 46 27.68 -10.42 -19.16
N PHE A 47 27.81 -11.26 -18.14
CA PHE A 47 28.91 -11.13 -17.19
C PHE A 47 30.20 -11.64 -17.84
N SER A 48 31.27 -10.86 -17.76
CA SER A 48 32.61 -11.28 -18.15
C SER A 48 33.32 -11.91 -16.93
N GLY A 49 33.81 -13.13 -17.08
CA GLY A 49 34.48 -13.89 -16.01
C GLY A 49 33.53 -14.50 -14.95
N GLU A 50 34.10 -15.26 -14.01
CA GLU A 50 33.34 -16.05 -13.03
C GLU A 50 32.77 -15.23 -11.85
N VAL A 51 33.21 -13.98 -11.63
CA VAL A 51 32.95 -13.24 -10.37
C VAL A 51 31.93 -12.09 -10.51
N GLY A 52 31.59 -11.65 -11.73
CA GLY A 52 30.80 -10.42 -11.95
C GLY A 52 29.38 -10.45 -11.37
N HIS A 53 28.73 -11.61 -11.38
CA HIS A 53 27.37 -11.78 -10.85
C HIS A 53 27.34 -11.81 -9.31
N ILE A 54 28.36 -12.41 -8.68
CA ILE A 54 28.50 -12.48 -7.23
C ILE A 54 28.79 -11.07 -6.67
N ALA A 55 29.78 -10.38 -7.24
CA ALA A 55 30.14 -9.02 -6.79
C ALA A 55 28.96 -8.05 -6.91
N LEU A 56 28.17 -8.15 -7.98
CA LEU A 56 26.97 -7.33 -8.15
C LEU A 56 25.88 -7.69 -7.13
N ALA A 57 25.69 -8.99 -6.85
CA ALA A 57 24.73 -9.44 -5.83
C ALA A 57 25.15 -9.04 -4.41
N GLU A 58 26.44 -9.02 -4.09
CA GLU A 58 26.97 -8.54 -2.81
C GLU A 58 26.76 -7.03 -2.64
N LEU A 59 26.95 -6.26 -3.71
CA LEU A 59 26.80 -4.81 -3.70
C LEU A 59 25.35 -4.33 -3.56
N CYS A 60 24.39 -5.03 -4.18
CA CYS A 60 23.00 -4.58 -4.25
C CYS A 60 22.12 -5.18 -3.15
N ASP A 61 21.14 -4.42 -2.65
CA ASP A 61 20.26 -4.86 -1.55
C ASP A 61 19.05 -5.68 -2.00
N VAL A 62 18.56 -5.45 -3.23
CA VAL A 62 17.36 -6.10 -3.79
C VAL A 62 17.52 -6.30 -5.29
N TYR A 63 16.97 -7.40 -5.81
CA TYR A 63 16.92 -7.64 -7.26
C TYR A 63 15.50 -7.65 -7.81
N VAL A 64 15.18 -6.68 -8.67
CA VAL A 64 13.88 -6.56 -9.32
C VAL A 64 13.94 -7.02 -10.78
N ILE A 65 13.23 -8.10 -11.08
CA ILE A 65 13.15 -8.67 -12.43
C ILE A 65 11.84 -8.20 -13.07
N ALA A 66 11.92 -7.13 -13.86
CA ALA A 66 10.76 -6.49 -14.46
C ALA A 66 11.00 -6.09 -15.93
N PRO A 67 10.26 -6.65 -16.90
CA PRO A 67 9.35 -7.80 -16.76
C PRO A 67 10.10 -9.13 -16.58
N ALA A 68 9.48 -10.06 -15.86
CA ALA A 68 9.87 -11.46 -15.83
C ALA A 68 8.97 -12.26 -16.79
N THR A 69 9.57 -12.80 -17.85
CA THR A 69 8.85 -13.69 -18.78
C THR A 69 8.59 -15.05 -18.13
N ALA A 70 7.61 -15.81 -18.64
CA ALA A 70 7.35 -17.18 -18.18
C ALA A 70 8.61 -18.08 -18.26
N ASN A 71 9.44 -17.89 -19.29
CA ASN A 71 10.72 -18.58 -19.43
C ASN A 71 11.71 -18.19 -18.32
N THR A 72 11.85 -16.89 -18.02
CA THR A 72 12.70 -16.41 -16.91
C THR A 72 12.22 -16.97 -15.57
N ILE A 73 10.90 -16.92 -15.31
CA ILE A 73 10.29 -17.44 -14.07
C ILE A 73 10.59 -18.93 -13.91
N ALA A 74 10.31 -19.74 -14.94
CA ALA A 74 10.58 -21.18 -14.91
C ALA A 74 12.06 -21.46 -14.66
N LYS A 75 12.96 -20.78 -15.38
CA LYS A 75 14.41 -20.96 -15.21
C LYS A 75 14.87 -20.71 -13.78
N ILE A 76 14.43 -19.61 -13.17
CA ILE A 76 14.82 -19.28 -11.79
C ILE A 76 14.27 -20.32 -10.81
N ALA A 77 13.01 -20.74 -10.97
CA ALA A 77 12.36 -21.72 -10.08
C ALA A 77 13.06 -23.10 -10.06
N TYR A 78 13.76 -23.44 -11.14
CA TYR A 78 14.48 -24.72 -11.30
C TYR A 78 16.01 -24.56 -11.35
N GLY A 79 16.54 -23.39 -10.98
CA GLY A 79 17.99 -23.17 -10.83
C GLY A 79 18.77 -23.03 -12.16
N ILE A 80 18.09 -22.85 -13.29
CA ILE A 80 18.73 -22.68 -14.59
C ILE A 80 19.34 -21.28 -14.69
N SER A 81 20.66 -21.23 -14.78
CA SER A 81 21.48 -19.99 -14.67
C SER A 81 22.20 -19.63 -15.96
N ASP A 82 21.55 -19.79 -17.09
CA ASP A 82 22.15 -19.66 -18.43
C ASP A 82 22.10 -18.23 -19.02
N THR A 83 21.61 -17.26 -18.26
CA THR A 83 21.60 -15.84 -18.65
C THR A 83 22.05 -14.98 -17.47
N SER A 84 22.54 -13.76 -17.75
CA SER A 84 22.93 -12.80 -16.71
C SER A 84 21.78 -12.52 -15.72
N VAL A 85 20.54 -12.46 -16.20
CA VAL A 85 19.36 -12.27 -15.35
C VAL A 85 19.14 -13.46 -14.41
N THR A 86 19.22 -14.68 -14.94
CA THR A 86 18.90 -15.89 -14.15
C THR A 86 20.03 -16.28 -13.20
N VAL A 87 21.30 -16.11 -13.60
CA VAL A 87 22.46 -16.37 -12.72
C VAL A 87 22.55 -15.33 -11.58
N LEU A 88 22.23 -14.06 -11.86
CA LEU A 88 22.15 -13.05 -10.81
C LEU A 88 21.02 -13.37 -9.83
N ALA A 89 19.86 -13.81 -10.32
CA ALA A 89 18.77 -14.25 -9.46
C ALA A 89 19.20 -15.38 -8.52
N GLN A 90 19.93 -16.39 -9.00
CA GLN A 90 20.46 -17.45 -8.12
C GLN A 90 21.46 -16.91 -7.09
N SER A 91 22.26 -15.91 -7.44
CA SER A 91 23.20 -15.29 -6.49
C SER A 91 22.46 -14.60 -5.35
N PHE A 92 21.43 -13.82 -5.66
CA PHE A 92 20.58 -13.19 -4.65
C PHE A 92 19.90 -14.21 -3.75
N LEU A 93 19.32 -15.27 -4.34
CA LEU A 93 18.70 -16.35 -3.57
C LEU A 93 19.71 -17.06 -2.66
N GLY A 94 20.92 -17.35 -3.17
CA GLY A 94 21.99 -17.98 -2.40
C GLY A 94 22.50 -17.11 -1.24
N LEU A 95 22.48 -15.79 -1.40
CA LEU A 95 22.82 -14.82 -0.36
C LEU A 95 21.66 -14.52 0.61
N GLY A 96 20.48 -15.11 0.38
CA GLY A 96 19.27 -14.81 1.17
C GLY A 96 18.76 -13.36 0.99
N LYS A 97 19.12 -12.71 -0.12
CA LYS A 97 18.71 -11.32 -0.41
C LYS A 97 17.36 -11.26 -1.12
N PRO A 98 16.57 -10.19 -0.92
CA PRO A 98 15.28 -10.02 -1.57
C PRO A 98 15.33 -10.09 -3.10
N VAL A 99 14.43 -10.89 -3.68
CA VAL A 99 14.16 -10.94 -5.12
C VAL A 99 12.69 -10.61 -5.36
N VAL A 100 12.45 -9.67 -6.28
CA VAL A 100 11.13 -9.23 -6.71
C VAL A 100 10.93 -9.62 -8.17
N ILE A 101 9.83 -10.30 -8.47
CA ILE A 101 9.48 -10.72 -9.83
C ILE A 101 8.22 -9.98 -10.24
N VAL A 102 8.25 -9.39 -11.44
CA VAL A 102 7.10 -8.72 -12.06
C VAL A 102 6.68 -9.53 -13.30
N PRO A 103 5.75 -10.49 -13.17
CA PRO A 103 5.37 -11.36 -14.27
C PRO A 103 4.79 -10.55 -15.44
N ALA A 104 5.26 -10.82 -16.65
CA ALA A 104 4.63 -10.30 -17.86
C ALA A 104 4.56 -11.39 -18.93
N ALA A 105 3.33 -11.82 -19.21
CA ALA A 105 3.02 -12.82 -20.23
C ALA A 105 1.51 -12.79 -20.55
N HIS A 106 1.13 -13.46 -21.63
CA HIS A 106 -0.28 -13.73 -21.88
C HIS A 106 -0.88 -14.54 -20.70
N TYR A 107 -2.11 -14.26 -20.29
CA TYR A 107 -2.67 -14.85 -19.06
C TYR A 107 -2.77 -16.38 -19.13
N SER A 108 -3.08 -16.93 -20.31
CA SER A 108 -3.09 -18.38 -20.53
C SER A 108 -1.73 -19.03 -20.24
N LEU A 109 -0.63 -18.34 -20.51
CA LEU A 109 0.71 -18.85 -20.25
C LEU A 109 1.04 -18.81 -18.75
N LEU A 110 0.67 -17.74 -18.04
CA LEU A 110 0.84 -17.68 -16.57
C LEU A 110 -0.01 -18.70 -15.83
N ARG A 111 -1.19 -19.02 -16.36
CA ARG A 111 -2.07 -20.06 -15.83
C ARG A 111 -1.67 -21.47 -16.20
N SER A 112 -0.71 -21.65 -17.11
CA SER A 112 -0.24 -22.99 -17.46
C SER A 112 0.31 -23.68 -16.21
N PRO A 113 0.03 -24.98 -15.99
CA PRO A 113 0.46 -25.67 -14.78
C PRO A 113 1.95 -25.49 -14.46
N PRO A 114 2.90 -25.61 -15.42
CA PRO A 114 4.32 -25.46 -15.11
C PRO A 114 4.71 -24.05 -14.62
N VAL A 115 4.11 -23.00 -15.19
CA VAL A 115 4.43 -21.62 -14.81
C VAL A 115 3.79 -21.27 -13.46
N SER A 116 2.56 -21.75 -13.21
CA SER A 116 1.88 -21.58 -11.93
C SER A 116 2.62 -22.30 -10.79
N GLU A 117 3.11 -23.52 -11.04
CA GLU A 117 3.96 -24.26 -10.10
C GLU A 117 5.30 -23.56 -9.86
N ALA A 118 5.93 -23.03 -10.92
CA ALA A 118 7.16 -22.27 -10.79
C ALA A 118 6.98 -21.01 -9.92
N LEU A 119 5.87 -20.26 -10.12
CA LEU A 119 5.54 -19.10 -9.30
C LEU A 119 5.38 -19.47 -7.82
N LYS A 120 4.56 -20.49 -7.52
CA LYS A 120 4.37 -20.97 -6.14
C LYS A 120 5.67 -21.44 -5.49
N LYS A 121 6.54 -22.10 -6.26
CA LYS A 121 7.87 -22.53 -5.79
C LYS A 121 8.78 -21.34 -5.48
N LEU A 122 8.76 -20.29 -6.29
CA LEU A 122 9.53 -19.07 -6.02
C LEU A 122 9.00 -18.36 -4.77
N GLU A 123 7.68 -18.27 -4.60
CA GLU A 123 7.07 -17.71 -3.38
C GLU A 123 7.46 -18.48 -2.12
N SER A 124 7.51 -19.82 -2.18
CA SER A 124 7.96 -20.65 -1.05
C SER A 124 9.46 -20.49 -0.74
N MET A 125 10.26 -20.08 -1.72
CA MET A 125 11.66 -19.69 -1.56
C MET A 125 11.83 -18.24 -1.04
N GLY A 126 10.74 -17.53 -0.76
CA GLY A 126 10.77 -16.17 -0.23
C GLY A 126 10.76 -15.07 -1.29
N VAL A 127 10.78 -15.42 -2.58
CA VAL A 127 10.67 -14.46 -3.68
C VAL A 127 9.32 -13.75 -3.61
N THR A 128 9.32 -12.43 -3.81
CA THR A 128 8.08 -11.67 -3.89
C THR A 128 7.65 -11.56 -5.34
N VAL A 129 6.50 -12.13 -5.66
CA VAL A 129 5.84 -11.95 -6.95
C VAL A 129 4.90 -10.76 -6.83
N VAL A 130 5.16 -9.68 -7.57
CA VAL A 130 4.20 -8.58 -7.66
C VAL A 130 2.98 -9.10 -8.42
N PRO A 131 1.77 -9.06 -7.81
CA PRO A 131 0.57 -9.56 -8.46
C PRO A 131 0.38 -8.90 -9.83
N PRO A 132 0.06 -9.66 -10.90
CA PRO A 132 -0.15 -9.07 -12.21
C PRO A 132 -1.52 -8.37 -12.29
N HIS A 133 -1.57 -7.22 -12.96
CA HIS A 133 -2.84 -6.59 -13.29
C HIS A 133 -3.47 -7.32 -14.49
N ILE A 134 -4.58 -8.02 -14.26
CA ILE A 134 -5.25 -8.82 -15.29
C ILE A 134 -6.32 -7.95 -15.96
N GLU A 135 -6.11 -7.66 -17.25
CA GLU A 135 -7.07 -6.91 -18.06
C GLU A 135 -7.14 -7.57 -19.44
N GLU A 136 -8.35 -7.80 -19.96
CA GLU A 136 -8.59 -8.41 -21.28
C GLU A 136 -7.87 -9.76 -21.50
N GLY A 137 -7.73 -10.57 -20.43
CA GLY A 137 -7.05 -11.87 -20.52
C GLY A 137 -5.53 -11.76 -20.70
N ARG A 138 -4.92 -10.62 -20.34
CA ARG A 138 -3.46 -10.42 -20.32
C ARG A 138 -3.02 -9.98 -18.93
N ALA A 139 -1.91 -10.55 -18.46
CA ALA A 139 -1.21 -10.01 -17.30
C ALA A 139 -0.36 -8.83 -17.77
N LYS A 140 -0.90 -7.63 -17.59
CA LYS A 140 -0.21 -6.38 -17.92
C LYS A 140 0.84 -6.08 -16.85
N TYR A 141 1.83 -5.30 -17.25
CA TYR A 141 2.84 -4.76 -16.35
C TYR A 141 2.12 -3.93 -15.27
N PRO A 142 2.27 -4.25 -13.97
CA PRO A 142 1.53 -3.59 -12.90
C PRO A 142 1.90 -2.10 -12.81
N PRO A 143 1.11 -1.29 -12.09
CA PRO A 143 1.48 0.08 -11.79
C PRO A 143 2.91 0.15 -11.23
N ILE A 144 3.70 1.11 -11.73
CA ILE A 144 5.09 1.29 -11.29
C ILE A 144 5.17 1.51 -9.78
N GLU A 145 4.20 2.25 -9.24
CA GLU A 145 4.05 2.48 -7.81
C GLU A 145 4.01 1.17 -7.01
N ASP A 146 3.30 0.14 -7.47
CA ASP A 146 3.22 -1.14 -6.75
C ASP A 146 4.57 -1.85 -6.72
N ILE A 147 5.34 -1.79 -7.82
CA ILE A 147 6.67 -2.39 -7.88
C ILE A 147 7.64 -1.63 -6.98
N VAL A 148 7.54 -0.30 -6.95
CA VAL A 148 8.33 0.56 -6.07
C VAL A 148 8.02 0.26 -4.60
N ILE A 149 6.74 0.25 -4.20
CA ILE A 149 6.33 -0.08 -2.83
C ILE A 149 6.82 -1.47 -2.45
N ALA A 150 6.64 -2.48 -3.32
CA ALA A 150 7.15 -3.83 -3.07
C ALA A 150 8.67 -3.85 -2.84
N THR A 151 9.41 -3.12 -3.67
CA THR A 151 10.87 -3.03 -3.60
C THR A 151 11.30 -2.34 -2.30
N GLU A 152 10.72 -1.20 -1.96
CA GLU A 152 11.03 -0.47 -0.73
C GLU A 152 10.67 -1.26 0.52
N ALA A 153 9.46 -1.83 0.58
CA ALA A 153 8.99 -2.62 1.72
C ALA A 153 9.96 -3.77 2.03
N LEU A 154 10.34 -4.55 1.01
CA LEU A 154 11.24 -5.69 1.19
C LEU A 154 12.66 -5.28 1.55
N THR A 155 13.16 -4.19 0.97
CA THR A 155 14.52 -3.69 1.23
C THR A 155 14.63 -3.11 2.64
N LEU A 156 13.61 -2.37 3.08
CA LEU A 156 13.65 -1.60 4.33
C LEU A 156 13.12 -2.38 5.54
N ARG A 157 12.18 -3.31 5.34
CA ARG A 157 11.46 -4.03 6.42
C ARG A 157 11.35 -5.53 6.19
N GLY A 158 11.55 -6.02 4.97
CA GLY A 158 11.33 -7.42 4.63
C GLY A 158 9.86 -7.80 4.76
N LYS A 159 9.59 -9.04 5.19
CA LYS A 159 8.23 -9.56 5.42
C LYS A 159 7.90 -9.67 6.92
N ASP A 160 8.15 -8.59 7.65
CA ASP A 160 7.99 -8.53 9.11
C ASP A 160 6.52 -8.51 9.59
N LEU A 161 5.56 -8.34 8.68
CA LEU A 161 4.13 -8.50 8.95
C LEU A 161 3.58 -9.88 8.51
N LYS A 162 4.45 -10.83 8.14
CA LYS A 162 4.01 -12.17 7.73
C LYS A 162 3.19 -12.84 8.84
N GLY A 163 1.97 -13.26 8.48
CA GLY A 163 1.05 -13.93 9.40
C GLY A 163 0.16 -12.99 10.21
N ILE A 164 0.33 -11.67 10.06
CA ILE A 164 -0.48 -10.66 10.74
C ILE A 164 -1.68 -10.30 9.85
N ARG A 165 -2.89 -10.27 10.43
CA ARG A 165 -4.11 -9.86 9.75
C ARG A 165 -4.45 -8.40 10.08
N ILE A 166 -4.59 -7.56 9.05
CA ILE A 166 -4.83 -6.13 9.20
C ILE A 166 -6.09 -5.71 8.43
N LEU A 167 -7.04 -5.11 9.14
CA LEU A 167 -8.21 -4.46 8.54
C LEU A 167 -7.91 -2.97 8.38
N VAL A 168 -8.03 -2.43 7.18
CA VAL A 168 -7.80 -1.01 6.88
C VAL A 168 -9.09 -0.39 6.36
N THR A 169 -9.44 0.83 6.81
CA THR A 169 -10.47 1.63 6.15
C THR A 169 -9.87 2.74 5.30
N ALA A 170 -10.48 3.06 4.17
CA ALA A 170 -10.01 4.14 3.29
C ALA A 170 -11.14 4.94 2.64
N GLY A 171 -10.80 6.16 2.20
CA GLY A 171 -11.68 7.02 1.42
C GLY A 171 -12.70 7.81 2.24
N PRO A 172 -13.42 8.74 1.60
CA PRO A 172 -14.54 9.46 2.19
C PRO A 172 -15.78 8.56 2.24
N THR A 173 -16.80 8.93 3.02
CA THR A 173 -18.16 8.40 2.84
C THR A 173 -19.07 9.44 2.21
N ARG A 174 -20.22 9.02 1.70
CA ARG A 174 -21.23 9.88 1.06
C ARG A 174 -22.57 9.67 1.72
N GLU A 175 -23.11 10.73 2.30
CA GLU A 175 -24.46 10.76 2.85
C GLU A 175 -25.37 11.44 1.82
N TYR A 176 -26.30 10.69 1.23
CA TYR A 176 -27.11 11.20 0.12
C TYR A 176 -28.27 12.06 0.61
N MET A 177 -28.41 13.26 0.03
CA MET A 177 -29.56 14.14 0.24
C MET A 177 -30.71 13.70 -0.66
N ASP A 178 -30.39 13.44 -1.93
CA ASP A 178 -31.30 12.97 -2.97
C ASP A 178 -30.55 11.99 -3.89
N ARG A 179 -31.16 11.52 -4.98
CA ARG A 179 -30.51 10.56 -5.90
C ARG A 179 -29.25 11.06 -6.62
N VAL A 180 -28.92 12.35 -6.53
CA VAL A 180 -27.85 13.00 -7.28
C VAL A 180 -26.82 13.66 -6.35
N ARG A 181 -27.28 14.33 -5.30
CA ARG A 181 -26.49 15.18 -4.41
C ARG A 181 -26.25 14.48 -3.07
N TYR A 182 -25.04 14.63 -2.55
CA TYR A 182 -24.61 14.04 -1.28
C TYR A 182 -23.66 14.97 -0.54
N LEU A 183 -23.57 14.77 0.78
CA LEU A 183 -22.56 15.38 1.65
C LEU A 183 -21.36 14.43 1.74
N THR A 184 -20.16 14.98 1.59
CA THR A 184 -18.89 14.23 1.69
C THR A 184 -17.76 15.15 2.15
N ASN A 185 -16.57 14.59 2.36
CA ASN A 185 -15.34 15.34 2.59
C ASN A 185 -14.34 15.13 1.43
N ALA A 186 -13.27 15.94 1.42
CA ALA A 186 -12.28 15.97 0.35
C ALA A 186 -11.26 14.82 0.40
N SER A 187 -11.51 13.76 1.17
CA SER A 187 -10.58 12.63 1.25
C SER A 187 -10.44 11.93 -0.10
N SER A 188 -9.20 11.74 -0.52
CA SER A 188 -8.86 10.96 -1.73
C SER A 188 -8.86 9.45 -1.49
N GLY A 189 -8.72 9.02 -0.23
CA GLY A 189 -8.43 7.64 0.16
C GLY A 189 -6.96 7.22 0.01
N LYS A 190 -6.08 8.09 -0.49
CA LYS A 190 -4.64 7.80 -0.71
C LYS A 190 -3.95 7.21 0.52
N MET A 191 -4.22 7.73 1.71
CA MET A 191 -3.55 7.28 2.94
C MET A 191 -3.90 5.83 3.28
N GLY A 192 -5.20 5.50 3.36
CA GLY A 192 -5.62 4.13 3.65
C GLY A 192 -5.20 3.13 2.58
N VAL A 193 -5.20 3.53 1.30
CA VAL A 193 -4.67 2.68 0.22
C VAL A 193 -3.16 2.47 0.35
N ALA A 194 -2.38 3.51 0.66
CA ALA A 194 -0.94 3.38 0.88
C ALA A 194 -0.62 2.43 2.05
N ILE A 195 -1.38 2.51 3.16
CA ILE A 195 -1.26 1.58 4.29
C ILE A 195 -1.55 0.15 3.84
N ALA A 196 -2.64 -0.07 3.09
CA ALA A 196 -3.01 -1.40 2.63
C ALA A 196 -1.94 -2.01 1.70
N LYS A 197 -1.39 -1.22 0.76
CA LYS A 197 -0.32 -1.68 -0.14
C LYS A 197 0.97 -2.01 0.61
N GLU A 198 1.45 -1.12 1.47
CA GLU A 198 2.67 -1.33 2.26
C GLU A 198 2.52 -2.56 3.18
N ALA A 199 1.37 -2.71 3.84
CA ALA A 199 1.09 -3.86 4.70
C ALA A 199 1.13 -5.18 3.92
N TYR A 200 0.50 -5.22 2.74
CA TYR A 200 0.49 -6.38 1.87
C TYR A 200 1.91 -6.80 1.45
N PHE A 201 2.74 -5.86 0.99
CA PHE A 201 4.11 -6.19 0.56
C PHE A 201 5.06 -6.55 1.70
N ARG A 202 4.78 -6.09 2.93
CA ARG A 202 5.42 -6.57 4.18
C ARG A 202 4.88 -7.93 4.64
N GLY A 203 3.96 -8.54 3.90
CA GLY A 203 3.49 -9.91 4.10
C GLY A 203 2.22 -10.07 4.95
N ALA A 204 1.53 -8.98 5.29
CA ALA A 204 0.26 -9.04 6.01
C ALA A 204 -0.87 -9.63 5.15
N ASP A 205 -1.85 -10.25 5.80
CA ASP A 205 -3.16 -10.54 5.22
C ASP A 205 -4.06 -9.30 5.42
N VAL A 206 -4.38 -8.61 4.33
CA VAL A 206 -5.01 -7.28 4.37
C VAL A 206 -6.43 -7.34 3.82
N THR A 207 -7.36 -6.80 4.61
CA THR A 207 -8.71 -6.47 4.15
C THR A 207 -8.90 -4.96 4.13
N LEU A 208 -9.36 -4.41 3.00
CA LEU A 208 -9.59 -2.98 2.80
C LEU A 208 -11.08 -2.68 2.67
N VAL A 209 -11.68 -2.05 3.67
CA VAL A 209 -13.04 -1.50 3.57
C VAL A 209 -12.94 -0.06 3.08
N HIS A 210 -13.55 0.29 1.95
CA HIS A 210 -13.35 1.61 1.38
C HIS A 210 -14.63 2.27 0.88
N GLY A 211 -14.70 3.58 1.11
CA GLY A 211 -15.65 4.44 0.42
C GLY A 211 -15.23 4.74 -1.02
N PRO A 212 -15.90 5.68 -1.71
CA PRO A 212 -15.52 6.11 -3.05
C PRO A 212 -14.16 6.85 -3.05
N THR A 213 -13.11 6.16 -3.50
CA THR A 213 -11.74 6.72 -3.58
C THR A 213 -11.47 7.41 -4.92
N SER A 214 -10.51 8.35 -4.93
CA SER A 214 -9.99 8.96 -6.16
C SER A 214 -8.72 8.26 -6.66
N VAL A 215 -8.30 7.20 -5.99
CA VAL A 215 -7.17 6.35 -6.34
C VAL A 215 -7.64 4.93 -6.55
N GLU A 216 -6.90 4.20 -7.38
CA GLU A 216 -7.17 2.80 -7.68
C GLU A 216 -7.03 1.95 -6.41
N VAL A 217 -8.05 1.15 -6.16
CA VAL A 217 -8.03 0.15 -5.09
C VAL A 217 -7.13 -1.00 -5.55
N PRO A 218 -6.14 -1.43 -4.75
CA PRO A 218 -5.21 -2.48 -5.15
C PRO A 218 -5.95 -3.79 -5.41
N TYR A 219 -5.96 -4.24 -6.67
CA TYR A 219 -6.68 -5.42 -7.14
C TYR A 219 -6.22 -6.75 -6.49
N TYR A 220 -5.09 -6.73 -5.79
CA TYR A 220 -4.51 -7.86 -5.08
C TYR A 220 -4.82 -7.88 -3.57
N VAL A 221 -5.47 -6.83 -3.05
CA VAL A 221 -5.95 -6.77 -1.67
C VAL A 221 -7.44 -7.09 -1.66
N ARG A 222 -7.90 -7.89 -0.69
CA ARG A 222 -9.33 -8.14 -0.52
C ARG A 222 -10.01 -6.82 -0.14
N SER A 223 -10.98 -6.37 -0.94
CA SER A 223 -11.65 -5.09 -0.71
C SER A 223 -13.17 -5.23 -0.56
N VAL A 224 -13.76 -4.39 0.30
CA VAL A 224 -15.20 -4.24 0.47
C VAL A 224 -15.57 -2.79 0.22
N ALA A 225 -16.29 -2.53 -0.87
CA ALA A 225 -16.75 -1.20 -1.23
C ALA A 225 -18.03 -0.85 -0.44
N VAL A 226 -18.06 0.37 0.08
CA VAL A 226 -19.19 0.95 0.82
C VAL A 226 -19.45 2.38 0.36
N VAL A 227 -20.62 2.93 0.68
CA VAL A 227 -20.98 4.29 0.30
C VAL A 227 -21.12 5.20 1.52
N SER A 228 -21.96 4.81 2.48
CA SER A 228 -22.29 5.62 3.67
C SER A 228 -21.41 5.32 4.89
N THR A 229 -21.42 6.22 5.88
CA THR A 229 -20.74 5.98 7.18
C THR A 229 -21.34 4.77 7.90
N ARG A 230 -22.65 4.55 7.78
CA ARG A 230 -23.31 3.38 8.37
C ARG A 230 -22.86 2.08 7.70
N GLU A 231 -22.87 2.02 6.38
CA GLU A 231 -22.38 0.85 5.63
C GLU A 231 -20.93 0.54 5.96
N MET A 232 -20.07 1.56 6.08
CA MET A 232 -18.68 1.36 6.46
C MET A 232 -18.55 0.72 7.85
N LEU A 233 -19.31 1.20 8.84
CA LEU A 233 -19.35 0.58 10.16
C LEU A 233 -19.83 -0.87 10.07
N ASP A 234 -20.94 -1.12 9.38
CA ASP A 234 -21.52 -2.46 9.28
C ASP A 234 -20.57 -3.45 8.58
N ALA A 235 -19.90 -3.02 7.51
CA ALA A 235 -18.89 -3.83 6.81
C ALA A 235 -17.69 -4.15 7.70
N VAL A 236 -17.19 -3.17 8.45
CA VAL A 236 -16.09 -3.38 9.40
C VAL A 236 -16.49 -4.38 10.49
N LEU A 237 -17.67 -4.21 11.09
CA LEU A 237 -18.17 -5.14 12.11
C LEU A 237 -18.41 -6.55 11.56
N ALA A 238 -18.91 -6.66 10.32
CA ALA A 238 -19.11 -7.93 9.64
C ALA A 238 -17.79 -8.64 9.30
N GLU A 239 -16.71 -7.92 9.02
CA GLU A 239 -15.38 -8.51 8.85
C GLU A 239 -14.81 -8.98 10.18
N LEU A 240 -14.93 -8.16 11.23
CA LEU A 240 -14.47 -8.48 12.60
C LEU A 240 -15.20 -9.67 13.23
N SER A 241 -16.44 -9.95 12.82
CA SER A 241 -17.18 -11.13 13.31
C SER A 241 -16.81 -12.42 12.58
N LYS A 242 -16.21 -12.33 11.39
CA LYS A 242 -15.86 -13.49 10.54
C LYS A 242 -14.41 -13.92 10.70
N ASN A 243 -13.52 -13.01 11.10
CA ASN A 243 -12.09 -13.27 11.14
C ASN A 243 -11.47 -12.61 12.36
N ASP A 244 -10.46 -13.25 12.92
CA ASP A 244 -9.59 -12.65 13.92
C ASP A 244 -8.59 -11.71 13.23
N TYR A 245 -8.60 -10.44 13.63
CA TYR A 245 -7.65 -9.43 13.16
C TYR A 245 -6.69 -9.06 14.29
N ASP A 246 -5.42 -8.81 13.96
CA ASP A 246 -4.42 -8.33 14.92
C ASP A 246 -4.50 -6.80 15.08
N ALA A 247 -4.78 -6.11 13.99
CA ALA A 247 -4.89 -4.66 13.94
C ALA A 247 -6.04 -4.17 13.05
N VAL A 248 -6.65 -3.07 13.46
CA VAL A 248 -7.62 -2.29 12.67
C VAL A 248 -7.10 -0.87 12.54
N ILE A 249 -6.94 -0.40 11.30
CA ILE A 249 -6.45 0.94 10.98
C ILE A 249 -7.58 1.74 10.33
N LEU A 250 -8.16 2.68 11.09
CA LEU A 250 -9.27 3.52 10.65
C LEU A 250 -8.77 4.78 9.92
N ALA A 251 -8.30 4.61 8.69
CA ALA A 251 -7.76 5.68 7.83
C ALA A 251 -8.79 6.28 6.85
N ALA A 252 -10.04 5.81 6.87
CA ALA A 252 -11.14 6.47 6.17
C ALA A 252 -11.47 7.83 6.78
N ALA A 253 -12.21 8.64 6.03
CA ALA A 253 -12.80 9.88 6.51
C ALA A 253 -14.33 9.75 6.46
N PRO A 254 -14.97 9.16 7.48
CA PRO A 254 -16.43 9.11 7.55
C PRO A 254 -16.99 10.52 7.76
N VAL A 255 -18.09 10.84 7.08
CA VAL A 255 -18.84 12.09 7.31
C VAL A 255 -19.48 12.02 8.70
N ASP A 256 -19.33 13.08 9.49
CA ASP A 256 -19.82 13.15 10.87
C ASP A 256 -21.33 13.41 11.01
N PHE A 257 -21.96 13.91 9.95
CA PHE A 257 -23.39 14.23 9.89
C PHE A 257 -23.99 13.74 8.56
N GLY A 258 -25.20 13.19 8.61
CA GLY A 258 -25.99 12.80 7.44
C GLY A 258 -27.34 13.51 7.42
N PHE A 259 -28.13 13.31 6.37
CA PHE A 259 -29.47 13.91 6.26
C PHE A 259 -30.48 13.15 7.13
N SER A 260 -31.34 13.85 7.85
CA SER A 260 -32.38 13.22 8.67
C SER A 260 -33.37 12.42 7.82
N HIS A 261 -33.64 12.89 6.59
CA HIS A 261 -34.43 12.22 5.58
C HIS A 261 -33.80 12.48 4.20
N ALA A 262 -33.64 11.42 3.40
CA ALA A 262 -33.27 11.55 2.00
C ALA A 262 -34.54 11.71 1.13
N PHE A 263 -34.48 12.57 0.11
CA PHE A 263 -35.56 12.73 -0.85
C PHE A 263 -35.57 11.55 -1.83
N GLU A 264 -36.76 11.00 -2.13
CA GLU A 264 -36.91 9.86 -3.06
C GLU A 264 -36.48 10.20 -4.50
N GLY A 265 -36.66 11.45 -4.91
CA GLY A 265 -36.31 11.98 -6.23
C GLY A 265 -35.30 13.12 -6.17
N LYS A 266 -34.81 13.56 -7.34
CA LYS A 266 -33.94 14.75 -7.44
C LYS A 266 -34.73 15.98 -6.99
N VAL A 267 -34.22 16.71 -6.01
CA VAL A 267 -34.85 17.97 -5.58
C VAL A 267 -34.74 19.00 -6.71
N SER A 268 -35.87 19.60 -7.08
CA SER A 268 -35.95 20.62 -8.14
C SER A 268 -35.01 21.79 -7.86
N SER A 269 -34.45 22.37 -8.93
CA SER A 269 -33.67 23.61 -8.85
C SER A 269 -34.55 24.87 -8.80
N ASP A 270 -35.85 24.74 -9.03
CA ASP A 270 -36.78 25.87 -9.18
C ASP A 270 -37.40 26.31 -7.85
N ILE A 271 -36.86 25.84 -6.72
CA ILE A 271 -37.27 26.24 -5.38
C ILE A 271 -36.42 27.41 -4.90
N GLU A 272 -37.04 28.39 -4.25
CA GLU A 272 -36.32 29.57 -3.74
C GLU A 272 -35.36 29.23 -2.58
N GLU A 273 -35.75 28.29 -1.72
CA GLU A 273 -34.97 27.89 -0.56
C GLU A 273 -35.10 26.38 -0.30
N LEU A 274 -33.98 25.70 -0.04
CA LEU A 274 -33.94 24.31 0.40
C LEU A 274 -33.41 24.22 1.83
N LYS A 275 -34.25 23.77 2.76
CA LYS A 275 -33.85 23.48 4.14
C LYS A 275 -33.68 21.97 4.31
N VAL A 276 -32.53 21.60 4.86
CA VAL A 276 -32.18 20.21 5.19
C VAL A 276 -31.73 20.14 6.64
N THR A 277 -32.17 19.09 7.34
CA THR A 277 -31.77 18.83 8.72
C THR A 277 -30.70 17.76 8.72
N LEU A 278 -29.57 18.04 9.39
CA LEU A 278 -28.48 17.10 9.54
C LEU A 278 -28.53 16.42 10.91
N VAL A 279 -28.23 15.12 10.94
CA VAL A 279 -28.16 14.30 12.16
C VAL A 279 -26.79 13.63 12.27
N PRO A 280 -26.24 13.43 13.49
CA PRO A 280 -24.95 12.77 13.67
C PRO A 280 -24.94 11.35 13.09
N THR A 281 -23.85 10.99 12.40
CA THR A 281 -23.59 9.62 11.95
C THR A 281 -23.00 8.76 13.07
N PRO A 282 -23.12 7.42 12.99
CA PRO A 282 -22.49 6.54 13.96
C PRO A 282 -20.97 6.68 13.95
N LYS A 283 -20.37 6.57 15.13
CA LYS A 283 -18.92 6.73 15.31
C LYS A 283 -18.24 5.37 15.13
N ILE A 284 -17.60 5.17 13.97
CA ILE A 284 -17.01 3.89 13.58
C ILE A 284 -16.06 3.35 14.64
N SER A 285 -15.18 4.19 15.18
CA SER A 285 -14.20 3.78 16.21
C SER A 285 -14.84 3.22 17.46
N MET A 286 -15.95 3.79 17.93
CA MET A 286 -16.66 3.29 19.11
C MET A 286 -17.37 1.97 18.82
N GLY A 287 -17.95 1.84 17.62
CA GLY A 287 -18.55 0.58 17.17
C GLY A 287 -17.51 -0.53 17.08
N VAL A 288 -16.34 -0.27 16.50
CA VAL A 288 -15.22 -1.22 16.43
C VAL A 288 -14.73 -1.57 17.83
N ARG A 289 -14.46 -0.57 18.67
CA ARG A 289 -13.91 -0.81 20.00
C ARG A 289 -14.87 -1.56 20.92
N SER A 290 -16.18 -1.57 20.68
CA SER A 290 -17.10 -2.37 21.50
C SER A 290 -16.86 -3.87 21.35
N VAL A 291 -16.45 -4.33 20.16
CA VAL A 291 -16.22 -5.75 19.82
C VAL A 291 -14.75 -6.14 19.67
N PHE A 292 -13.87 -5.18 19.37
CA PHE A 292 -12.47 -5.45 19.02
C PHE A 292 -11.49 -5.08 20.16
N ARG A 293 -10.62 -6.02 20.51
CA ARG A 293 -9.61 -5.90 21.58
C ARG A 293 -8.16 -5.97 21.07
N GLY A 294 -7.95 -6.00 19.75
CA GLY A 294 -6.63 -5.85 19.15
C GLY A 294 -6.24 -4.38 19.00
N LEU A 295 -5.16 -4.13 18.25
CA LEU A 295 -4.62 -2.79 18.04
C LEU A 295 -5.57 -1.94 17.18
N LEU A 296 -6.11 -0.85 17.72
CA LEU A 296 -6.92 0.11 16.98
C LEU A 296 -6.14 1.39 16.74
N VAL A 297 -5.84 1.65 15.47
CA VAL A 297 -5.20 2.89 15.01
C VAL A 297 -6.26 3.82 14.44
N GLY A 298 -6.31 5.05 14.93
CA GLY A 298 -7.20 6.11 14.46
C GLY A 298 -6.46 7.22 13.74
N PHE A 299 -7.19 8.04 12.99
CA PHE A 299 -6.68 9.28 12.39
C PHE A 299 -7.42 10.50 12.95
N ALA A 300 -6.71 11.62 13.04
CA ALA A 300 -7.26 12.90 13.46
C ALA A 300 -6.76 14.03 12.55
N ALA A 301 -7.68 14.66 11.83
CA ALA A 301 -7.44 15.93 11.18
C ALA A 301 -7.85 17.04 12.15
N GLU A 302 -6.90 17.85 12.60
CA GLU A 302 -7.14 18.95 13.54
C GLU A 302 -6.68 20.26 12.94
N PHE A 303 -7.36 21.35 13.27
CA PHE A 303 -6.93 22.69 12.89
C PHE A 303 -6.13 23.28 14.06
N ALA A 304 -4.81 23.13 14.00
CA ALA A 304 -3.88 23.50 15.09
C ALA A 304 -3.00 24.72 14.74
N GLN A 305 -3.13 25.27 13.52
CA GLN A 305 -2.40 26.47 13.07
C GLN A 305 -0.87 26.38 13.25
N GLY A 306 -0.30 25.18 13.11
CA GLY A 306 1.13 24.92 13.28
C GLY A 306 1.58 24.70 14.73
N ASP A 307 0.69 24.73 15.72
CA ASP A 307 1.00 24.40 17.11
C ASP A 307 1.01 22.88 17.31
N LEU A 308 2.21 22.32 17.45
CA LEU A 308 2.41 20.90 17.67
C LEU A 308 1.90 20.44 19.04
N ASP A 309 2.07 21.23 20.09
CA ASP A 309 1.65 20.87 21.44
C ASP A 309 0.12 20.82 21.52
N GLU A 310 -0.56 21.78 20.89
CA GLU A 310 -2.01 21.77 20.75
C GLU A 310 -2.51 20.56 19.94
N LEU A 311 -1.86 20.26 18.79
CA LEU A 311 -2.18 19.10 17.97
C LEU A 311 -2.07 17.80 18.77
N VAL A 312 -0.96 17.62 19.50
CA VAL A 312 -0.70 16.44 20.33
C VAL A 312 -1.70 16.36 21.50
N SER A 313 -2.03 17.48 22.14
CA SER A 313 -3.01 17.52 23.23
C SER A 313 -4.39 17.06 22.74
N ARG A 314 -4.89 17.61 21.62
CA ARG A 314 -6.18 17.21 21.04
C ARG A 314 -6.17 15.75 20.58
N ALA A 315 -5.04 15.28 20.06
CA ALA A 315 -4.85 13.89 19.67
C ALA A 315 -4.98 12.95 20.88
N ARG A 316 -4.32 13.24 22.00
CA ARG A 316 -4.43 12.47 23.26
C ARG A 316 -5.86 12.41 23.79
N ASP A 317 -6.57 13.54 23.79
CA ASP A 317 -7.97 13.59 24.23
C ASP A 317 -8.88 12.74 23.34
N LYS A 318 -8.63 12.74 22.02
CA LYS A 318 -9.38 11.92 21.07
C LYS A 318 -9.02 10.45 21.19
N LEU A 319 -7.75 10.12 21.42
CA LEU A 319 -7.27 8.75 21.67
C LEU A 319 -8.01 8.13 22.86
N ALA A 320 -8.02 8.81 24.01
CA ALA A 320 -8.70 8.35 25.22
C ALA A 320 -10.22 8.21 25.03
N ARG A 321 -10.89 9.25 24.50
CA ARG A 321 -12.36 9.24 24.33
C ARG A 321 -12.86 8.22 23.32
N ARG A 322 -12.07 7.87 22.31
CA ARG A 322 -12.44 6.92 21.24
C ARG A 322 -11.89 5.53 21.47
N GLY A 323 -11.07 5.33 22.50
CA GLY A 323 -10.41 4.07 22.81
C GLY A 323 -9.44 3.63 21.73
N PHE A 324 -8.71 4.57 21.12
CA PHE A 324 -7.60 4.22 20.21
C PHE A 324 -6.38 3.78 21.01
N ASP A 325 -5.60 2.86 20.46
CA ASP A 325 -4.28 2.53 21.00
C ASP A 325 -3.21 3.45 20.40
N ILE A 326 -3.42 3.87 19.15
CA ILE A 326 -2.57 4.83 18.43
C ILE A 326 -3.49 5.80 17.69
N ILE A 327 -3.12 7.07 17.68
CA ILE A 327 -3.76 8.07 16.83
C ILE A 327 -2.73 8.80 15.98
N VAL A 328 -3.02 8.93 14.69
CA VAL A 328 -2.20 9.65 13.72
C VAL A 328 -2.87 11.00 13.48
N ALA A 329 -2.29 12.06 14.04
CA ALA A 329 -2.82 13.40 13.97
C ALA A 329 -2.09 14.23 12.92
N ASN A 330 -2.82 14.97 12.09
CA ASN A 330 -2.27 15.88 11.10
C ASN A 330 -2.95 17.24 11.19
N ASP A 331 -2.18 18.32 11.04
CA ASP A 331 -2.74 19.67 10.98
C ASP A 331 -3.29 19.96 9.58
N ILE A 332 -4.58 20.27 9.49
CA ILE A 332 -5.26 20.63 8.24
C ILE A 332 -5.29 22.14 7.96
N SER A 333 -4.64 22.96 8.79
CA SER A 333 -4.48 24.39 8.53
C SER A 333 -3.63 24.71 7.28
N ARG A 334 -2.81 23.74 6.86
CA ARG A 334 -1.88 23.86 5.73
C ARG A 334 -2.43 23.20 4.45
N PRO A 335 -2.52 23.94 3.33
CA PRO A 335 -3.07 23.41 2.08
C PRO A 335 -2.12 22.46 1.34
N ASP A 336 -0.83 22.43 1.68
CA ASP A 336 0.20 21.62 1.00
C ASP A 336 0.30 20.16 1.50
N ILE A 337 -0.44 19.82 2.57
CA ILE A 337 -0.46 18.51 3.24
C ILE A 337 -1.90 18.02 3.45
N GLY A 338 -2.09 16.71 3.71
CA GLY A 338 -3.38 16.16 4.12
C GLY A 338 -4.21 15.50 3.00
N PHE A 339 -5.52 15.75 2.97
CA PHE A 339 -6.50 14.89 2.27
C PHE A 339 -6.28 14.69 0.78
N SER A 340 -5.94 15.75 0.04
CA SER A 340 -5.77 15.70 -1.43
C SER A 340 -4.30 15.71 -1.90
N SER A 341 -3.35 15.99 -0.99
CA SER A 341 -1.90 16.03 -1.27
C SER A 341 -1.26 14.64 -1.32
N GLU A 342 -0.10 14.52 -2.00
CA GLU A 342 0.79 13.36 -1.94
C GLU A 342 1.61 13.31 -0.64
N TYR A 343 1.76 14.47 -0.01
CA TYR A 343 2.53 14.66 1.21
C TYR A 343 1.61 14.82 2.41
N ASN A 344 2.12 14.45 3.58
CA ASN A 344 1.50 14.77 4.85
C ASN A 344 2.58 14.99 5.92
N GLU A 345 2.21 15.61 7.02
CA GLU A 345 3.03 15.77 8.21
C GLU A 345 2.17 15.34 9.39
N VAL A 346 2.68 14.42 10.22
CA VAL A 346 1.86 13.77 11.24
C VAL A 346 2.57 13.66 12.58
N ALA A 347 1.80 13.80 13.64
CA ALA A 347 2.17 13.35 14.99
C ALA A 347 1.50 12.00 15.25
N ILE A 348 2.29 10.95 15.43
CA ILE A 348 1.82 9.63 15.83
C ILE A 348 1.91 9.56 17.35
N VAL A 349 0.76 9.44 18.01
CA VAL A 349 0.65 9.39 19.47
C VAL A 349 0.12 8.02 19.88
N ASP A 350 0.82 7.34 20.79
CA ASP A 350 0.38 6.06 21.34
C ASP A 350 -0.23 6.18 22.75
N SER A 351 -0.88 5.11 23.21
CA SER A 351 -1.54 5.03 24.50
C SER A 351 -0.58 5.07 25.71
N SER A 352 0.72 4.88 25.50
CA SER A 352 1.75 5.08 26.55
C SER A 352 2.10 6.57 26.72
N GLY A 353 1.69 7.41 25.77
CA GLY A 353 1.97 8.84 25.74
C GLY A 353 3.17 9.22 24.87
N ALA A 354 3.83 8.24 24.24
CA ALA A 354 4.94 8.50 23.32
C ALA A 354 4.43 9.20 22.05
N VAL A 355 5.27 10.08 21.52
CA VAL A 355 4.96 10.90 20.35
C VAL A 355 6.12 10.80 19.35
N GLU A 356 5.82 10.38 18.14
CA GLU A 356 6.73 10.49 16.99
C GLU A 356 6.18 11.54 16.03
N VAL A 357 7.01 12.53 15.71
CA VAL A 357 6.69 13.52 14.66
C VAL A 357 7.35 13.07 13.37
N VAL A 358 6.54 12.78 12.37
CA VAL A 358 6.98 12.53 11.00
C VAL A 358 6.84 13.83 10.23
N SER A 359 7.98 14.45 9.93
CA SER A 359 8.06 15.65 9.10
C SER A 359 7.39 15.44 7.74
N ARG A 360 7.06 16.52 7.03
CA ARG A 360 6.49 16.47 5.67
C ARG A 360 7.12 15.40 4.76
N SER A 361 6.40 14.29 4.60
CA SER A 361 6.83 13.07 3.92
C SER A 361 5.75 12.58 2.98
N ARG A 362 6.09 11.67 2.05
CA ARG A 362 5.08 11.01 1.23
C ARG A 362 4.17 10.15 2.10
N LYS A 363 2.92 9.99 1.69
CA LYS A 363 1.96 9.10 2.38
C LYS A 363 2.44 7.66 2.52
N VAL A 364 3.23 7.16 1.56
CA VAL A 364 3.84 5.82 1.63
C VAL A 364 4.85 5.72 2.78
N GLU A 365 5.68 6.74 3.00
CA GLU A 365 6.62 6.77 4.13
C GLU A 365 5.87 6.81 5.47
N ILE A 366 4.79 7.58 5.55
CA ILE A 366 3.94 7.64 6.75
C ILE A 366 3.24 6.29 6.99
N ALA A 367 2.75 5.63 5.93
CA ALA A 367 2.19 4.29 6.03
C ALA A 367 3.19 3.29 6.61
N ARG A 368 4.45 3.37 6.17
CA ARG A 368 5.55 2.56 6.71
C ARG A 368 5.77 2.79 8.20
N ARG A 369 5.82 4.06 8.64
CA ARG A 369 5.96 4.41 10.06
C ARG A 369 4.80 3.88 10.89
N ILE A 370 3.56 4.03 10.43
CA ILE A 370 2.38 3.51 11.12
C ILE A 370 2.47 1.98 11.28
N LEU A 371 2.89 1.27 10.23
CA LEU A 371 3.03 -0.19 10.26
C LEU A 371 4.20 -0.66 11.13
N ASP A 372 5.23 0.16 11.35
CA ASP A 372 6.30 -0.15 12.31
C ASP A 372 5.76 -0.20 13.75
N TYR A 373 4.80 0.66 14.09
CA TYR A 373 4.06 0.54 15.36
C TYR A 373 3.21 -0.72 15.44
N VAL A 374 2.59 -1.15 14.32
CA VAL A 374 1.82 -2.40 14.28
C VAL A 374 2.74 -3.59 14.59
N VAL A 375 3.93 -3.65 13.96
CA VAL A 375 4.93 -4.68 14.25
C VAL A 375 5.32 -4.69 15.73
N LYS A 376 5.61 -3.52 16.29
CA LYS A 376 6.01 -3.38 17.70
C LYS A 376 4.93 -3.94 18.64
N TYR A 377 3.69 -3.51 18.45
CA TYR A 377 2.56 -3.93 19.29
C TYR A 377 2.31 -5.44 19.22
N VAL A 378 2.33 -6.03 18.02
CA VAL A 378 2.08 -7.46 17.86
C VAL A 378 3.19 -8.29 18.52
N LYS A 379 4.46 -7.87 18.39
CA LYS A 379 5.60 -8.55 19.06
C LYS A 379 5.52 -8.50 20.58
N GLU A 380 5.15 -7.35 21.15
CA GLU A 380 4.98 -7.19 22.61
C GLU A 380 3.87 -8.09 23.14
N ARG A 381 2.76 -8.21 22.40
CA ARG A 381 1.63 -9.09 22.75
C ARG A 381 1.94 -10.57 22.62
N SER A 382 2.79 -10.99 21.68
CA SER A 382 3.24 -12.39 21.58
C SER A 382 4.27 -12.78 22.66
N SER A 383 4.89 -11.79 23.32
CA SER A 383 5.90 -12.00 24.36
C SER A 383 5.33 -11.95 25.79
N SER A 384 4.05 -11.60 25.91
CA SER A 384 3.28 -11.56 27.17
C SER A 384 2.32 -12.73 27.23
#